data_AF-A0A522QJR9-F1
#
_entry.id   AF-A0A522QJR9-F1
#
_cell.length_a   1.000
_cell.length_b   1.000
_cell.length_c   1.000
_cell.angle_alpha   90.00
_cell.angle_beta   90.00
_cell.angle_gamma   90.00
#
_symmetry.space_group_name_H-M   'P 1'
#
loop_
_entity.id
_entity.type
_entity.pdbx_description
1 polymer ?
#
loop_
_entity_poly.entity_id
_entity_poly.type
_entity_poly.pdbx_seq_one_letter_code
_entity_poly.pdbx_strand_id
1 'polypeptide(L)'
;MVTELACTAAGIAAATRVAAAAAAPVDPFALAELPPSPDGRRLHLTMPCRSGARGRSARHPVVLHPDWTVTTPHDLELERIAVAMGGARVSCLDLAEREAGALRTLVQVRARRAAPGIARTRGGEWLVRTPVAGCRCTTPHRRASESAEHLRGLVHAGFRASCSPERLGRLLTAVERAHDTTWGRVPEDEWGATACVRERDGLARLWEAGLHPELVARIHAGIWAEGPAMPAWFYLGAATRQADLGWLAETLRAAPDPAIAVWLAWTATDADRAAPGARGEWLRAGISRPHILALTAARYIATDVARLAAFSTRSIPRCGRVLAAWHLAGCRPSVEDLVGLDRLDVDPWYEPSRRAVDWLCTRVPPSRPLSRTQAGLILAACGTRGAALHAITLGATDPNSAVAALKGT
;
A
#
# COMPACT_ATOMS: atom_id res chain seq x y z
N MET A 1 22.91 -29.57 56.94
CA MET A 1 22.24 -30.88 56.75
C MET A 1 20.80 -30.73 57.19
N VAL A 2 19.89 -30.98 56.25
CA VAL A 2 18.53 -31.52 56.42
C VAL A 2 17.46 -30.55 56.97
N THR A 3 16.72 -29.82 56.13
CA THR A 3 15.45 -30.09 55.39
C THR A 3 14.16 -29.96 56.21
N GLU A 4 13.14 -29.41 55.54
CA GLU A 4 11.69 -29.40 55.83
C GLU A 4 11.13 -28.36 56.82
N LEU A 5 10.47 -27.33 56.28
CA LEU A 5 9.00 -27.32 56.15
C LEU A 5 8.54 -26.05 55.41
N ALA A 6 8.17 -26.27 54.14
CA ALA A 6 7.40 -25.35 53.33
C ALA A 6 5.91 -25.56 53.61
N CYS A 7 5.18 -24.50 53.96
CA CYS A 7 3.76 -24.35 53.67
C CYS A 7 3.34 -22.91 53.97
N THR A 8 2.39 -22.39 53.17
CA THR A 8 1.67 -21.12 53.32
C THR A 8 2.38 -19.81 52.96
N ALA A 9 2.63 -19.60 51.66
CA ALA A 9 2.60 -18.27 51.04
C ALA A 9 2.28 -18.31 49.53
N ALA A 10 1.48 -19.29 49.08
CA ALA A 10 0.99 -19.40 47.71
C ALA A 10 -0.53 -19.20 47.69
N GLY A 11 -0.96 -17.97 47.96
CA GLY A 11 -2.36 -17.57 47.90
C GLY A 11 -2.43 -16.06 48.09
N ILE A 12 -2.99 -15.36 47.11
CA ILE A 12 -3.07 -13.88 46.98
C ILE A 12 -1.91 -13.25 46.17
N ALA A 13 -1.68 -13.77 44.96
CA ALA A 13 -1.17 -12.98 43.82
C ALA A 13 -1.74 -13.49 42.48
N ALA A 14 -2.91 -14.12 42.53
CA ALA A 14 -3.71 -14.51 41.36
C ALA A 14 -4.99 -13.65 41.34
N ALA A 15 -4.81 -12.34 41.29
CA ALA A 15 -5.89 -11.39 41.07
C ALA A 15 -5.52 -10.52 39.87
N THR A 16 -6.28 -10.73 38.79
CA THR A 16 -6.51 -9.75 37.73
C THR A 16 -5.36 -9.48 36.74
N ARG A 17 -4.78 -10.55 36.18
CA ARG A 17 -4.46 -10.53 34.74
C ARG A 17 -5.69 -10.97 33.96
N VAL A 18 -6.69 -10.09 33.91
CA VAL A 18 -7.58 -10.08 32.74
C VAL A 18 -6.64 -9.74 31.60
N ALA A 19 -6.22 -10.75 30.85
CA ALA A 19 -5.70 -10.54 29.53
C ALA A 19 -6.80 -9.74 28.81
N ALA A 20 -6.61 -8.43 28.70
CA ALA A 20 -7.27 -7.65 27.68
C ALA A 20 -6.89 -8.38 26.40
N ALA A 21 -7.83 -9.18 25.88
CA ALA A 21 -7.74 -9.64 24.51
C ALA A 21 -7.51 -8.36 23.74
N ALA A 22 -6.27 -8.15 23.27
CA ALA A 22 -5.91 -6.97 22.53
C ALA A 22 -6.92 -6.93 21.39
N ALA A 23 -7.87 -6.01 21.47
CA ALA A 23 -8.89 -5.86 20.46
C ALA A 23 -8.14 -5.85 19.14
N ALA A 24 -8.51 -6.75 18.22
CA ALA A 24 -7.83 -6.88 16.95
C ALA A 24 -7.61 -5.46 16.41
N PRO A 25 -6.37 -5.10 16.02
CA PRO A 25 -6.03 -3.72 15.71
C PRO A 25 -7.04 -3.20 14.70
N VAL A 26 -7.79 -2.18 15.11
CA VAL A 26 -8.84 -1.59 14.28
C VAL A 26 -8.15 -1.06 13.03
N ASP A 27 -8.52 -1.60 11.86
CA ASP A 27 -7.96 -1.15 10.58
C ASP A 27 -8.16 0.38 10.49
N PRO A 28 -7.06 1.17 10.41
CA PRO A 28 -7.15 2.62 10.35
C PRO A 28 -7.83 3.12 9.05
N PHE A 29 -7.98 2.23 8.06
CA PHE A 29 -8.58 2.50 6.76
C PHE A 29 -10.00 1.95 6.62
N ALA A 30 -10.61 1.44 7.70
CA ALA A 30 -11.99 0.99 7.75
C ALA A 30 -12.77 1.65 8.90
N LEU A 31 -13.98 2.11 8.60
CA LEU A 31 -14.98 2.58 9.55
C LEU A 31 -15.92 1.42 9.91
N ALA A 32 -16.73 1.62 10.96
CA ALA A 32 -17.78 0.67 11.30
C ALA A 32 -18.72 0.46 10.10
N GLU A 33 -19.04 -0.80 9.82
CA GLU A 33 -19.95 -1.14 8.73
C GLU A 33 -21.38 -0.62 9.00
N LEU A 34 -22.06 -0.22 7.94
CA LEU A 34 -23.47 0.13 8.01
C LEU A 34 -24.35 -1.14 7.99
N PRO A 35 -25.32 -1.27 8.90
CA PRO A 35 -26.39 -2.26 8.78
C PRO A 35 -27.37 -1.93 7.63
N PRO A 36 -28.26 -2.86 7.23
CA PRO A 36 -29.29 -2.59 6.24
C PRO A 36 -30.29 -1.48 6.61
N SER A 37 -30.44 -1.17 7.90
CA SER A 37 -31.31 -0.10 8.43
C SER A 37 -30.50 0.75 9.43
N PRO A 38 -30.61 2.09 9.42
CA PRO A 38 -29.75 2.97 10.24
C PRO A 38 -29.88 2.75 11.75
N ASP A 39 -31.04 2.28 12.22
CA ASP A 39 -31.31 1.97 13.63
C ASP A 39 -30.83 0.58 14.07
N GLY A 40 -30.14 -0.15 13.19
CA GLY A 40 -29.68 -1.50 13.45
C GLY A 40 -30.83 -2.50 13.60
N ARG A 41 -32.04 -2.18 13.12
CA ARG A 41 -33.18 -3.11 13.11
C ARG A 41 -33.26 -3.90 11.80
N ARG A 42 -34.19 -4.85 11.78
CA ARG A 42 -34.50 -5.69 10.62
C ARG A 42 -35.14 -4.85 9.51
N LEU A 43 -34.64 -4.98 8.28
CA LEU A 43 -35.23 -4.36 7.11
C LEU A 43 -36.20 -5.33 6.43
N HIS A 44 -37.49 -4.97 6.41
CA HIS A 44 -38.55 -5.76 5.79
C HIS A 44 -38.74 -5.36 4.33
N LEU A 45 -38.71 -6.34 3.44
CA LEU A 45 -38.77 -6.18 1.99
C LEU A 45 -39.81 -7.13 1.39
N THR A 46 -40.26 -6.84 0.18
CA THR A 46 -41.03 -7.79 -0.64
C THR A 46 -40.31 -7.99 -1.95
N MET A 47 -39.96 -9.24 -2.28
CA MET A 47 -39.25 -9.56 -3.51
C MET A 47 -40.08 -10.45 -4.44
N PRO A 48 -39.96 -10.30 -5.77
CA PRO A 48 -40.45 -11.30 -6.71
C PRO A 48 -39.59 -12.57 -6.61
N CYS A 49 -40.19 -13.70 -6.28
CA CYS A 49 -39.58 -15.02 -6.32
C CYS A 49 -40.08 -15.81 -7.52
N ARG A 50 -39.17 -16.37 -8.31
CA ARG A 50 -39.46 -17.25 -9.44
C ARG A 50 -38.67 -18.55 -9.29
N SER A 51 -39.29 -19.68 -9.65
CA SER A 51 -38.63 -20.97 -9.80
C SER A 51 -38.13 -21.09 -11.25
N GLY A 52 -36.83 -20.89 -11.47
CA GLY A 52 -36.22 -20.91 -12.80
C GLY A 52 -36.59 -19.72 -13.72
N ALA A 53 -36.01 -19.70 -14.91
CA ALA A 53 -36.09 -18.55 -15.83
C ALA A 53 -37.51 -18.26 -16.36
N ARG A 54 -38.36 -19.30 -16.48
CA ARG A 54 -39.73 -19.22 -17.04
C ARG A 54 -40.83 -19.43 -16.00
N GLY A 55 -40.49 -19.56 -14.72
CA GLY A 55 -41.46 -19.78 -13.65
C GLY A 55 -42.37 -18.57 -13.41
N ARG A 56 -43.60 -18.83 -12.95
CA ARG A 56 -44.50 -17.77 -12.45
C ARG A 56 -43.82 -17.04 -11.28
N SER A 57 -43.99 -15.72 -11.24
CA SER A 57 -43.43 -14.89 -10.18
C SER A 57 -44.44 -14.73 -9.04
N ALA A 58 -44.12 -15.24 -7.86
CA ALA A 58 -44.80 -14.91 -6.62
C ALA A 58 -44.09 -13.74 -5.93
N ARG A 59 -44.75 -13.02 -5.01
CA ARG A 59 -44.10 -12.00 -4.17
C ARG A 59 -43.94 -12.55 -2.76
N HIS A 60 -42.71 -12.60 -2.25
CA HIS A 60 -42.42 -13.13 -0.92
C HIS A 60 -41.98 -12.01 0.02
N PRO A 61 -42.50 -11.98 1.26
CA PRO A 61 -41.93 -11.15 2.31
C PRO A 61 -40.55 -11.70 2.67
N VAL A 62 -39.56 -10.82 2.76
CA VAL A 62 -38.19 -11.14 3.12
C VAL A 62 -37.70 -10.16 4.18
N VAL A 63 -36.85 -10.66 5.07
CA VAL A 63 -36.24 -9.85 6.12
C VAL A 63 -34.72 -9.89 5.96
N LEU A 64 -34.09 -8.72 5.87
CA LEU A 64 -32.64 -8.57 6.04
C LEU A 64 -32.35 -8.22 7.50
N HIS A 65 -31.54 -9.04 8.16
CA HIS A 65 -31.12 -8.80 9.53
C HIS A 65 -29.92 -7.83 9.59
N PRO A 66 -29.61 -7.24 10.77
CA PRO A 66 -28.53 -6.27 10.91
C PRO A 66 -27.14 -6.80 10.52
N ASP A 67 -26.93 -8.11 10.62
CA ASP A 67 -25.72 -8.83 10.22
C ASP A 67 -25.70 -9.22 8.74
N TRP A 68 -26.66 -8.72 7.95
CA TRP A 68 -26.87 -9.03 6.53
C TRP A 68 -27.33 -10.46 6.22
N THR A 69 -27.72 -11.24 7.23
CA THR A 69 -28.40 -12.53 6.99
C THR A 69 -29.84 -12.32 6.51
N VAL A 70 -30.41 -13.34 5.87
CA VAL A 70 -31.72 -13.25 5.20
C VAL A 70 -32.67 -14.29 5.76
N THR A 71 -33.89 -13.87 6.12
CA THR A 71 -35.02 -14.78 6.35
C THR A 71 -36.02 -14.69 5.21
N THR A 72 -36.41 -15.84 4.66
CA THR A 72 -37.40 -15.97 3.58
C THR A 72 -38.46 -17.00 3.97
N PRO A 73 -39.60 -17.08 3.27
CA PRO A 73 -40.61 -18.10 3.52
C PRO A 73 -40.21 -19.51 3.05
N HIS A 74 -39.10 -19.64 2.32
CA HIS A 74 -38.59 -20.93 1.86
C HIS A 74 -37.71 -21.59 2.93
N ASP A 75 -37.74 -22.92 2.97
CA ASP A 75 -36.68 -23.72 3.57
C ASP A 75 -35.46 -23.70 2.63
N LEU A 76 -34.49 -22.83 2.93
CA LEU A 76 -33.32 -22.64 2.07
C LEU A 76 -32.46 -23.90 1.95
N GLU A 77 -32.48 -24.80 2.93
CA GLU A 77 -31.73 -26.05 2.86
C GLU A 77 -32.38 -27.03 1.90
N LEU A 78 -33.71 -27.17 1.97
CA LEU A 78 -34.45 -27.97 1.01
C LEU A 78 -34.30 -27.43 -0.42
N GLU A 79 -34.32 -26.11 -0.61
CA GLU A 79 -34.10 -25.49 -1.92
C GLU A 79 -32.69 -25.76 -2.47
N ARG A 80 -31.65 -25.79 -1.61
CA ARG A 80 -30.29 -26.18 -2.03
C ARG A 80 -30.24 -27.63 -2.50
N ILE A 81 -30.85 -28.54 -1.73
CA ILE A 81 -30.93 -29.96 -2.09
C ILE A 81 -31.65 -30.10 -3.43
N ALA A 82 -32.79 -29.42 -3.61
CA ALA A 82 -33.53 -29.43 -4.86
C ALA A 82 -32.67 -28.96 -6.04
N VAL A 83 -31.93 -27.86 -5.91
CA VAL A 83 -31.01 -27.36 -6.95
C VAL A 83 -29.88 -28.34 -7.24
N ALA A 84 -29.28 -28.94 -6.21
CA ALA A 84 -28.23 -29.94 -6.36
C ALA A 84 -28.71 -31.19 -7.12
N MET A 85 -29.99 -31.54 -6.96
CA MET A 85 -30.66 -32.62 -7.69
C MET A 85 -31.17 -32.21 -9.09
N GLY A 86 -30.76 -31.04 -9.60
CA GLY A 86 -31.15 -30.55 -10.93
C GLY A 86 -32.47 -29.77 -10.97
N GLY A 87 -33.06 -29.47 -9.81
CA GLY A 87 -34.25 -28.65 -9.66
C GLY A 87 -34.02 -27.18 -10.04
N ALA A 88 -35.11 -26.46 -10.32
CA ALA A 88 -35.05 -25.05 -10.69
C ALA A 88 -34.71 -24.18 -9.47
N ARG A 89 -33.67 -23.34 -9.60
CA ARG A 89 -33.24 -22.42 -8.54
C ARG A 89 -34.26 -21.28 -8.32
N VAL A 90 -34.58 -21.02 -7.06
CA VAL A 90 -35.49 -19.94 -6.65
C VAL A 90 -34.75 -18.63 -6.35
N SER A 91 -35.40 -17.50 -6.63
CA SER A 91 -34.76 -16.17 -6.43
C SER A 91 -34.49 -15.83 -4.95
N CYS A 92 -35.28 -16.37 -4.02
CA CYS A 92 -35.01 -16.22 -2.58
C CYS A 92 -33.69 -16.88 -2.16
N LEU A 93 -33.31 -17.98 -2.82
CA LEU A 93 -32.02 -18.64 -2.58
C LEU A 93 -30.85 -17.81 -3.15
N ASP A 94 -31.02 -17.20 -4.34
CA ASP A 94 -30.04 -16.24 -4.88
C ASP A 94 -29.80 -15.07 -3.92
N LEU A 95 -30.87 -14.52 -3.35
CA LEU A 95 -30.78 -13.43 -2.38
C LEU A 95 -29.96 -13.83 -1.16
N ALA A 96 -30.29 -14.97 -0.54
CA ALA A 96 -29.63 -15.43 0.67
C ALA A 96 -28.16 -15.81 0.44
N GLU A 97 -27.83 -16.43 -0.70
CA GLU A 97 -26.47 -16.95 -0.94
C GLU A 97 -25.52 -15.95 -1.61
N ARG A 98 -26.05 -14.98 -2.37
CA ARG A 98 -25.22 -14.10 -3.20
C ARG A 98 -25.59 -12.63 -3.06
N GLU A 99 -26.86 -12.27 -3.27
CA GLU A 99 -27.25 -10.86 -3.44
C GLU A 99 -27.13 -10.09 -2.11
N ALA A 100 -27.41 -10.70 -0.96
CA ALA A 100 -27.28 -10.02 0.34
C ALA A 100 -25.83 -9.65 0.68
N GLY A 101 -24.87 -10.55 0.46
CA GLY A 101 -23.45 -10.26 0.63
C GLY A 101 -22.92 -9.24 -0.40
N ALA A 102 -23.41 -9.32 -1.65
CA ALA A 102 -23.11 -8.33 -2.68
C ALA A 102 -23.63 -6.94 -2.31
N LEU A 103 -24.86 -6.88 -1.79
CA LEU A 103 -25.52 -5.67 -1.35
C LEU A 103 -24.80 -5.05 -0.15
N ARG A 104 -24.42 -5.86 0.85
CA ARG A 104 -23.57 -5.44 1.98
C ARG A 104 -22.33 -4.72 1.46
N THR A 105 -21.58 -5.40 0.58
CA THR A 105 -20.34 -4.86 0.02
C THR A 105 -20.59 -3.55 -0.74
N LEU A 106 -21.62 -3.52 -1.59
CA LEU A 106 -21.96 -2.34 -2.38
C LEU A 106 -22.34 -1.15 -1.49
N VAL A 107 -23.12 -1.37 -0.44
CA VAL A 107 -23.51 -0.34 0.53
C VAL A 107 -22.27 0.21 1.24
N GLN A 108 -21.36 -0.64 1.72
CA GLN A 108 -20.12 -0.17 2.36
C GLN A 108 -19.26 0.66 1.40
N VAL A 109 -19.18 0.27 0.12
CA VAL A 109 -18.39 0.97 -0.90
C VAL A 109 -19.04 2.29 -1.32
N ARG A 110 -20.36 2.36 -1.44
CA ARG A 110 -21.09 3.60 -1.71
C ARG A 110 -21.01 4.56 -0.53
N ALA A 111 -21.14 4.06 0.69
CA ALA A 111 -20.98 4.84 1.91
C ALA A 111 -19.51 5.09 2.29
N ARG A 112 -18.54 4.60 1.49
CA ARG A 112 -17.09 4.85 1.67
C ARG A 112 -16.57 4.43 3.04
N ARG A 113 -17.15 3.37 3.61
CA ARG A 113 -16.79 2.87 4.95
C ARG A 113 -15.43 2.17 4.99
N ALA A 114 -14.78 1.98 3.85
CA ALA A 114 -13.40 1.51 3.77
C ALA A 114 -12.66 2.23 2.66
N ALA A 115 -11.33 2.28 2.75
CA ALA A 115 -10.50 2.80 1.69
C ALA A 115 -10.80 2.12 0.35
N PRO A 116 -10.85 2.88 -0.76
CA PRO A 116 -11.20 2.34 -2.06
C PRO A 116 -10.15 1.35 -2.53
N GLY A 117 -10.58 0.20 -3.05
CA GLY A 117 -9.73 -0.83 -3.65
C GLY A 117 -9.14 -0.44 -5.01
N ILE A 118 -8.55 0.76 -5.10
CA ILE A 118 -7.93 1.31 -6.32
C ILE A 118 -6.41 1.45 -6.13
N ALA A 119 -5.68 1.48 -7.24
CA ALA A 119 -4.24 1.70 -7.24
C ALA A 119 -3.83 2.58 -8.41
N ARG A 120 -2.76 3.34 -8.20
CA ARG A 120 -2.13 4.15 -9.25
C ARG A 120 -1.04 3.35 -9.96
N THR A 121 -1.03 3.37 -11.28
CA THR A 121 0.00 2.75 -12.11
C THR A 121 1.26 3.60 -12.15
N ARG A 122 2.38 3.04 -12.65
CA ARG A 122 3.61 3.80 -12.90
C ARG A 122 3.41 4.91 -13.94
N GLY A 123 2.50 4.71 -14.91
CA GLY A 123 2.12 5.71 -15.91
C GLY A 123 1.21 6.82 -15.35
N GLY A 124 0.77 6.70 -14.10
CA GLY A 124 -0.03 7.69 -13.40
C GLY A 124 -1.55 7.53 -13.54
N GLU A 125 -1.99 6.51 -14.27
CA GLU A 125 -3.39 6.09 -14.40
C GLU A 125 -3.85 5.31 -13.17
N TRP A 126 -5.15 5.00 -13.11
CA TRP A 126 -5.81 4.36 -11.97
C TRP A 126 -6.54 3.09 -12.37
N LEU A 127 -6.41 2.06 -11.55
CA LEU A 127 -7.07 0.76 -11.78
C LEU A 127 -7.70 0.24 -10.49
N VAL A 128 -8.67 -0.65 -10.64
CA VAL A 128 -9.19 -1.46 -9.53
C VAL A 128 -8.19 -2.56 -9.20
N ARG A 129 -7.81 -2.68 -7.92
CA ARG A 129 -6.79 -3.63 -7.44
C ARG A 129 -7.18 -5.08 -7.69
N THR A 130 -8.44 -5.42 -7.48
CA THR A 130 -8.98 -6.77 -7.63
C THR A 130 -9.94 -6.78 -8.81
N PRO A 131 -9.45 -7.03 -10.04
CA PRO A 131 -10.30 -7.06 -11.22
C PRO A 131 -11.33 -8.19 -11.13
N VAL A 132 -12.49 -7.94 -11.72
CA VAL A 132 -13.65 -8.82 -11.75
C VAL A 132 -13.85 -9.34 -13.17
N ALA A 133 -13.99 -10.66 -13.33
CA ALA A 133 -14.22 -11.29 -14.63
C ALA A 133 -15.51 -10.75 -15.28
N GLY A 134 -15.46 -10.45 -16.57
CA GLY A 134 -16.59 -9.87 -17.31
C GLY A 134 -16.82 -8.37 -17.08
N CYS A 135 -16.09 -7.74 -16.16
CA CYS A 135 -16.18 -6.31 -15.88
C CYS A 135 -15.05 -5.52 -16.57
N ARG A 136 -15.31 -4.26 -16.95
CA ARG A 136 -14.33 -3.35 -17.59
C ARG A 136 -13.31 -2.74 -16.62
N CYS A 137 -13.20 -3.26 -15.39
CA CYS A 137 -12.30 -2.75 -14.35
C CYS A 137 -10.80 -2.99 -14.61
N THR A 138 -10.45 -3.75 -15.66
CA THR A 138 -9.07 -3.96 -16.09
C THR A 138 -8.53 -2.79 -16.93
N THR A 139 -9.42 -1.95 -17.47
CA THR A 139 -9.01 -0.76 -18.22
C THR A 139 -8.59 0.35 -17.23
N PRO A 140 -7.41 0.95 -17.41
CA PRO A 140 -6.99 2.08 -16.61
C PRO A 140 -7.90 3.31 -16.82
N HIS A 141 -8.09 4.08 -15.76
CA HIS A 141 -8.81 5.34 -15.73
C HIS A 141 -7.82 6.48 -15.54
N ARG A 142 -8.19 7.70 -15.97
CA ARG A 142 -7.31 8.86 -15.83
C ARG A 142 -7.29 9.40 -14.41
N ARG A 143 -8.41 9.23 -13.69
CA ARG A 143 -8.60 9.80 -12.35
C ARG A 143 -8.95 8.72 -11.32
N ALA A 144 -8.55 8.96 -10.07
CA ALA A 144 -8.93 8.11 -8.95
C ALA A 144 -10.46 8.06 -8.76
N SER A 145 -11.14 9.20 -8.95
CA SER A 145 -12.60 9.32 -8.85
C SER A 145 -13.33 8.43 -9.84
N GLU A 146 -12.86 8.33 -11.08
CA GLU A 146 -13.43 7.46 -12.13
C GLU A 146 -13.34 5.97 -11.72
N SER A 147 -12.17 5.52 -11.24
CA SER A 147 -12.01 4.15 -10.74
C SER A 147 -12.86 3.88 -9.49
N ALA A 148 -12.95 4.84 -8.58
CA ALA A 148 -13.76 4.70 -7.37
C ALA A 148 -15.27 4.71 -7.67
N GLU A 149 -15.70 5.50 -8.64
CA GLU A 149 -17.08 5.50 -9.15
C GLU A 149 -17.43 4.16 -9.77
N HIS A 150 -16.52 3.60 -10.57
CA HIS A 150 -16.69 2.27 -11.13
C HIS A 150 -16.92 1.19 -10.05
N LEU A 151 -16.15 1.23 -8.96
CA LEU A 151 -16.32 0.32 -7.81
C LEU A 151 -17.70 0.45 -7.13
N ARG A 152 -18.29 1.64 -7.13
CA ARG A 152 -19.61 1.94 -6.58
C ARG A 152 -20.76 1.56 -7.52
N GLY A 153 -20.45 1.11 -8.73
CA GLY A 153 -21.42 0.77 -9.77
C GLY A 153 -22.07 -0.60 -9.57
N LEU A 154 -23.39 -0.67 -9.84
CA LEU A 154 -24.17 -1.91 -9.78
C LEU A 154 -23.62 -3.01 -10.68
N VAL A 155 -23.11 -2.64 -11.86
CA VAL A 155 -22.54 -3.58 -12.84
C VAL A 155 -21.30 -4.26 -12.26
N HIS A 156 -20.39 -3.50 -11.64
CA HIS A 156 -19.19 -4.04 -11.01
C HIS A 156 -19.55 -5.01 -9.87
N ALA A 157 -20.44 -4.59 -8.98
CA ALA A 157 -20.91 -5.41 -7.86
C ALA A 157 -21.65 -6.68 -8.34
N GLY A 158 -22.49 -6.56 -9.37
CA GLY A 158 -23.21 -7.66 -10.00
C GLY A 158 -22.26 -8.73 -10.55
N PHE A 159 -21.28 -8.34 -11.37
CA PHE A 159 -20.27 -9.28 -11.87
C PHE A 159 -19.44 -9.90 -10.75
N ARG A 160 -19.06 -9.12 -9.72
CA ARG A 160 -18.22 -9.60 -8.62
C ARG A 160 -18.90 -10.72 -7.82
N ALA A 161 -20.21 -10.61 -7.62
CA ALA A 161 -20.99 -11.58 -6.87
C ALA A 161 -21.78 -12.56 -7.76
N SER A 162 -21.58 -12.52 -9.08
CA SER A 162 -22.33 -13.31 -10.05
C SER A 162 -23.86 -13.20 -9.88
N CYS A 163 -24.35 -11.96 -9.74
CA CYS A 163 -25.76 -11.63 -9.56
C CYS A 163 -26.25 -10.56 -10.55
N SER A 164 -27.57 -10.43 -10.72
CA SER A 164 -28.17 -9.44 -11.64
C SER A 164 -28.00 -8.01 -11.08
N PRO A 165 -27.39 -7.08 -11.84
CA PRO A 165 -27.30 -5.67 -11.45
C PRO A 165 -28.68 -5.03 -11.21
N GLU A 166 -29.70 -5.43 -11.96
CA GLU A 166 -31.06 -4.91 -11.82
C GLU A 166 -31.72 -5.35 -10.51
N ARG A 167 -31.50 -6.61 -10.09
CA ARG A 167 -31.98 -7.10 -8.78
C ARG A 167 -31.27 -6.38 -7.65
N LEU A 168 -29.94 -6.28 -7.74
CA LEU A 168 -29.12 -5.59 -6.76
C LEU A 168 -29.54 -4.11 -6.63
N GLY A 169 -29.85 -3.46 -7.76
CA GLY A 169 -30.34 -2.08 -7.77
C GLY A 169 -31.66 -1.89 -7.01
N ARG A 170 -32.61 -2.81 -7.18
CA ARG A 170 -33.88 -2.77 -6.42
C ARG A 170 -33.67 -2.95 -4.92
N LEU A 171 -32.78 -3.85 -4.52
CA LEU A 171 -32.43 -4.05 -3.11
C LEU A 171 -31.71 -2.83 -2.54
N LEU A 172 -30.75 -2.26 -3.29
CA LEU A 172 -30.03 -1.05 -2.93
C LEU A 172 -31.00 0.11 -2.68
N THR A 173 -31.95 0.35 -3.59
CA THR A 173 -32.96 1.40 -3.41
C THR A 173 -33.76 1.24 -2.11
N ALA A 174 -34.00 0.01 -1.65
CA ALA A 174 -34.69 -0.21 -0.38
C ALA A 174 -33.82 0.16 0.83
N VAL A 175 -32.52 -0.17 0.79
CA VAL A 175 -31.55 0.24 1.83
C VAL A 175 -31.35 1.76 1.81
N GLU A 176 -31.18 2.37 0.64
CA GLU A 176 -31.06 3.82 0.45
C GLU A 176 -32.25 4.58 1.04
N ARG A 177 -33.48 4.08 0.81
CA ARG A 177 -34.70 4.64 1.43
C ARG A 177 -34.71 4.48 2.95
N ALA A 178 -34.25 3.35 3.48
CA ALA A 178 -34.20 3.12 4.92
C ALA A 178 -33.21 4.07 5.61
N HIS A 179 -32.11 4.42 4.93
CA HIS A 179 -31.08 5.37 5.41
C HIS A 179 -31.34 6.83 5.04
N ASP A 180 -32.43 7.13 4.31
CA ASP A 180 -32.74 8.45 3.76
C ASP A 180 -31.56 9.08 3.00
N THR A 181 -30.87 8.29 2.17
CA THR A 181 -29.67 8.74 1.45
C THR A 181 -29.43 7.96 0.18
N THR A 182 -28.64 8.54 -0.73
CA THR A 182 -28.12 7.87 -1.92
C THR A 182 -26.61 7.64 -1.86
N TRP A 183 -25.97 8.12 -0.78
CA TRP A 183 -24.51 8.21 -0.59
C TRP A 183 -23.76 8.89 -1.74
N GLY A 184 -24.45 9.60 -2.63
CA GLY A 184 -23.84 10.33 -3.74
C GLY A 184 -23.19 11.64 -3.30
N ARG A 185 -23.83 12.33 -2.35
CA ARG A 185 -23.40 13.64 -1.85
C ARG A 185 -22.48 13.49 -0.64
N VAL A 186 -21.54 14.43 -0.52
CA VAL A 186 -20.73 14.59 0.69
C VAL A 186 -21.68 14.95 1.84
N PRO A 187 -21.60 14.31 3.02
CA PRO A 187 -22.30 14.78 4.19
C PRO A 187 -21.77 16.19 4.58
N GLU A 188 -22.59 17.22 4.41
CA GLU A 188 -22.20 18.62 4.69
C GLU A 188 -21.93 18.84 6.19
N ASP A 189 -22.68 18.15 7.05
CA ASP A 189 -22.55 18.22 8.51
C ASP A 189 -21.24 17.58 9.04
N GLU A 190 -20.55 16.79 8.22
CA GLU A 190 -19.28 16.12 8.59
C GLU A 190 -18.03 16.91 8.17
N TRP A 191 -18.19 18.17 7.78
CA TRP A 191 -17.09 19.03 7.35
C TRP A 191 -16.12 19.43 8.47
N GLY A 192 -16.28 18.96 9.71
CA GLY A 192 -15.24 19.11 10.75
C GLY A 192 -13.86 18.60 10.31
N ALA A 193 -13.80 17.68 9.33
CA ALA A 193 -12.56 17.20 8.72
C ALA A 193 -11.90 18.19 7.73
N THR A 194 -12.53 19.32 7.36
CA THR A 194 -11.93 20.31 6.45
C THR A 194 -10.63 20.89 7.00
N ALA A 195 -10.49 20.98 8.32
CA ALA A 195 -9.27 21.44 8.97
C ALA A 195 -8.05 20.54 8.65
N CYS A 196 -8.27 19.27 8.33
CA CYS A 196 -7.21 18.32 7.99
C CYS A 196 -6.71 18.47 6.54
N VAL A 197 -7.49 19.08 5.64
CA VAL A 197 -7.22 19.11 4.20
C VAL A 197 -6.90 20.52 3.74
N ARG A 198 -5.73 20.70 3.13
CA ARG A 198 -5.22 22.01 2.74
C ARG A 198 -5.99 22.66 1.60
N GLU A 199 -6.38 21.88 0.58
CA GLU A 199 -7.08 22.40 -0.58
C GLU A 199 -8.57 22.63 -0.27
N ARG A 200 -9.11 23.78 -0.70
CA ARG A 200 -10.54 24.16 -0.50
C ARG A 200 -11.52 23.06 -0.91
N ASP A 201 -11.33 22.49 -2.10
CA ASP A 201 -12.17 21.41 -2.63
C ASP A 201 -11.55 20.01 -2.40
N GLY A 202 -10.53 19.93 -1.56
CA GLY A 202 -9.76 18.70 -1.34
C GLY A 202 -10.62 17.57 -0.76
N LEU A 203 -11.51 17.89 0.18
CA LEU A 203 -12.41 16.90 0.79
C LEU A 203 -13.44 16.36 -0.22
N ALA A 204 -14.00 17.22 -1.06
CA ALA A 204 -14.90 16.80 -2.14
C ALA A 204 -14.18 15.85 -3.13
N ARG A 205 -12.95 16.17 -3.52
CA ARG A 205 -12.12 15.30 -4.38
C ARG A 205 -11.79 13.96 -3.72
N LEU A 206 -11.54 13.94 -2.41
CA LEU A 206 -11.33 12.71 -1.65
C LEU A 206 -12.59 11.87 -1.58
N TRP A 207 -13.75 12.50 -1.35
CA TRP A 207 -15.05 11.85 -1.40
C TRP A 207 -15.32 11.22 -2.76
N GLU A 208 -15.12 11.95 -3.86
CA GLU A 208 -15.25 11.41 -5.21
C GLU A 208 -14.30 10.22 -5.44
N ALA A 209 -13.07 10.32 -4.94
CA ALA A 209 -12.08 9.24 -4.94
C ALA A 209 -12.42 8.07 -4.00
N GLY A 210 -13.51 8.15 -3.23
CA GLY A 210 -14.00 7.06 -2.38
C GLY A 210 -13.52 7.09 -0.93
N LEU A 211 -13.05 8.24 -0.43
CA LEU A 211 -12.62 8.40 0.96
C LEU A 211 -13.62 9.22 1.77
N HIS A 212 -14.04 8.66 2.90
CA HIS A 212 -14.95 9.30 3.85
C HIS A 212 -14.23 10.39 4.67
N PRO A 213 -14.88 11.52 5.04
CA PRO A 213 -14.28 12.55 5.89
C PRO A 213 -13.74 12.02 7.22
N GLU A 214 -14.49 11.12 7.87
CA GLU A 214 -14.04 10.44 9.09
C GLU A 214 -12.73 9.65 8.90
N LEU A 215 -12.55 8.96 7.76
CA LEU A 215 -11.27 8.28 7.46
C LEU A 215 -10.13 9.29 7.28
N VAL A 216 -10.39 10.43 6.64
CA VAL A 216 -9.40 11.50 6.49
C VAL A 216 -8.94 12.01 7.86
N ALA A 217 -9.88 12.29 8.75
CA ALA A 217 -9.59 12.73 10.12
C ALA A 217 -8.81 11.68 10.91
N ARG A 218 -9.21 10.39 10.82
CA ARG A 218 -8.49 9.28 11.48
C ARG A 218 -7.07 9.12 10.97
N ILE A 219 -6.85 9.20 9.65
CA ILE A 219 -5.51 9.13 9.06
C ILE A 219 -4.67 10.32 9.54
N HIS A 220 -5.24 11.54 9.54
CA HIS A 220 -4.54 12.74 10.01
C HIS A 220 -4.12 12.63 11.48
N ALA A 221 -5.05 12.25 12.35
CA ALA A 221 -4.79 12.06 13.77
C ALA A 221 -3.72 10.99 14.02
N GLY A 222 -3.74 9.91 13.25
CA GLY A 222 -2.78 8.80 13.37
C GLY A 222 -1.34 9.15 12.99
N ILE A 223 -1.12 10.21 12.20
CA ILE A 223 0.22 10.61 11.76
C ILE A 223 0.73 11.89 12.42
N TRP A 224 -0.15 12.88 12.61
CA TRP A 224 0.23 14.25 12.93
C TRP A 224 -0.99 15.04 13.41
N ALA A 225 -1.56 14.64 14.56
CA ALA A 225 -2.81 15.20 15.10
C ALA A 225 -2.81 16.74 15.27
N GLU A 226 -1.67 17.31 15.66
CA GLU A 226 -1.48 18.76 15.82
C GLU A 226 -0.75 19.38 14.62
N GLY A 227 -0.67 18.64 13.51
CA GLY A 227 0.02 19.05 12.31
C GLY A 227 -0.75 20.06 11.47
N PRO A 228 -0.08 20.67 10.49
CA PRO A 228 -0.78 21.51 9.51
C PRO A 228 -1.70 20.65 8.63
N ALA A 229 -2.72 21.28 8.05
CA ALA A 229 -3.56 20.67 7.04
C ALA A 229 -2.71 20.06 5.90
N MET A 230 -3.00 18.81 5.56
CA MET A 230 -2.25 18.05 4.55
C MET A 230 -2.90 18.16 3.17
N PRO A 231 -2.11 18.01 2.08
CA PRO A 231 -2.66 17.93 0.74
C PRO A 231 -3.59 16.72 0.58
N ALA A 232 -4.69 16.84 -0.15
CA ALA A 232 -5.58 15.71 -0.47
C ALA A 232 -4.81 14.51 -1.07
N TRP A 233 -3.76 14.80 -1.84
CA TRP A 233 -2.89 13.77 -2.42
C TRP A 233 -2.17 12.88 -1.40
N PHE A 234 -1.91 13.39 -0.19
CA PHE A 234 -1.37 12.60 0.91
C PHE A 234 -2.37 11.52 1.35
N TYR A 235 -3.60 11.91 1.69
CA TYR A 235 -4.64 10.99 2.17
C TYR A 235 -4.97 9.91 1.15
N LEU A 236 -5.06 10.31 -0.12
CA LEU A 236 -5.29 9.36 -1.20
C LEU A 236 -4.15 8.34 -1.32
N GLY A 237 -2.89 8.79 -1.21
CA GLY A 237 -1.72 7.90 -1.20
C GLY A 237 -1.73 6.94 -0.02
N ALA A 238 -1.94 7.48 1.19
CA ALA A 238 -1.98 6.70 2.43
C ALA A 238 -3.06 5.62 2.38
N ALA A 239 -4.30 5.99 2.03
CA ALA A 239 -5.41 5.05 2.01
C ALA A 239 -5.33 4.03 0.87
N THR A 240 -5.05 4.48 -0.36
CA THR A 240 -5.01 3.56 -1.52
C THR A 240 -3.85 2.59 -1.45
N ARG A 241 -2.77 2.91 -0.73
CA ARG A 241 -1.63 2.02 -0.51
C ARG A 241 -1.65 1.31 0.83
N GLN A 242 -2.67 1.58 1.68
CA GLN A 242 -2.74 1.10 3.07
C GLN A 242 -1.41 1.33 3.79
N ALA A 243 -0.94 2.57 3.77
CA ALA A 243 0.35 2.93 4.35
C ALA A 243 0.36 2.65 5.86
N ASP A 244 1.50 2.20 6.38
CA ASP A 244 1.70 2.08 7.82
C ASP A 244 1.73 3.48 8.45
N LEU A 245 0.66 3.84 9.16
CA LEU A 245 0.53 5.16 9.78
C LEU A 245 1.52 5.38 10.91
N GLY A 246 1.92 4.32 11.64
CA GLY A 246 2.91 4.40 12.71
C GLY A 246 4.29 4.73 12.15
N TRP A 247 4.68 4.06 11.06
CA TRP A 247 5.91 4.35 10.33
C TRP A 247 5.92 5.77 9.74
N LEU A 248 4.79 6.23 9.17
CA LEU A 248 4.66 7.60 8.68
C LEU A 248 4.84 8.62 9.82
N ALA A 249 4.16 8.41 10.95
CA ALA A 249 4.26 9.28 12.12
C ALA A 249 5.71 9.36 12.64
N GLU A 250 6.37 8.21 12.76
CA GLU A 250 7.76 8.13 13.21
C GLU A 250 8.73 8.86 12.29
N THR A 251 8.60 8.65 10.98
CA THR A 251 9.45 9.31 10.00
C THR A 251 9.20 10.82 9.98
N LEU A 252 7.94 11.26 10.13
CA LEU A 252 7.58 12.69 10.17
C LEU A 252 8.04 13.39 11.44
N ARG A 253 8.07 12.70 12.59
CA ARG A 253 8.71 13.24 13.81
C ARG A 253 10.17 13.61 13.58
N ALA A 254 10.89 12.84 12.75
CA ALA A 254 12.28 13.13 12.40
C ALA A 254 12.44 14.26 11.37
N ALA A 255 11.42 14.50 10.53
CA ALA A 255 11.43 15.51 9.49
C ALA A 255 10.01 16.06 9.23
N PRO A 256 9.53 17.02 10.05
CA PRO A 256 8.15 17.49 10.01
C PRO A 256 7.91 18.43 8.82
N ASP A 257 7.58 17.85 7.66
CA ASP A 257 7.24 18.57 6.43
C ASP A 257 6.07 17.88 5.69
N PRO A 258 4.96 18.57 5.38
CA PRO A 258 3.86 18.02 4.57
C PRO A 258 4.27 17.44 3.22
N ALA A 259 5.29 18.01 2.56
CA ALA A 259 5.80 17.48 1.30
C ALA A 259 6.58 16.17 1.49
N ILE A 260 7.20 15.95 2.66
CA ILE A 260 7.77 14.66 3.05
C ILE A 260 6.64 13.66 3.30
N ALA A 261 5.58 14.04 4.00
CA ALA A 261 4.43 13.16 4.26
C ALA A 261 3.84 12.61 2.95
N VAL A 262 3.59 13.51 1.99
CA VAL A 262 3.13 13.15 0.64
C VAL A 262 4.10 12.16 -0.01
N TRP A 263 5.39 12.46 -0.02
CA TRP A 263 6.39 11.60 -0.65
C TRP A 263 6.43 10.20 0.00
N LEU A 264 6.38 10.10 1.32
CA LEU A 264 6.39 8.83 2.05
C LEU A 264 5.16 7.97 1.72
N ALA A 265 3.96 8.58 1.73
CA ALA A 265 2.72 7.89 1.42
C ALA A 265 2.75 7.17 0.06
N TRP A 266 3.48 7.73 -0.92
CA TRP A 266 3.56 7.20 -2.29
C TRP A 266 4.75 6.29 -2.57
N THR A 267 5.77 6.30 -1.71
CA THR A 267 7.06 5.66 -2.02
C THR A 267 7.47 4.58 -1.03
N ALA A 268 6.65 4.24 -0.04
CA ALA A 268 6.89 3.11 0.86
C ALA A 268 7.10 1.79 0.09
N THR A 269 8.04 0.98 0.55
CA THR A 269 8.47 -0.29 -0.01
C THR A 269 8.66 -1.33 1.10
N ASP A 270 8.85 -2.60 0.72
CA ASP A 270 9.11 -3.68 1.68
C ASP A 270 10.40 -3.46 2.48
N ALA A 271 11.38 -2.75 1.92
CA ALA A 271 12.61 -2.41 2.61
C ALA A 271 12.37 -1.45 3.80
N ASP A 272 11.34 -0.62 3.73
CA ASP A 272 10.96 0.27 4.83
C ASP A 272 10.38 -0.52 6.01
N ARG A 273 9.74 -1.67 5.77
CA ARG A 273 9.32 -2.58 6.85
C ARG A 273 10.50 -3.29 7.51
N ALA A 274 11.54 -3.60 6.73
CA ALA A 274 12.75 -4.24 7.27
C ALA A 274 13.62 -3.27 8.09
N ALA A 275 13.56 -1.96 7.78
CA ALA A 275 14.34 -0.93 8.46
C ALA A 275 13.51 0.36 8.66
N PRO A 276 12.53 0.37 9.58
CA PRO A 276 11.54 1.46 9.71
C PRO A 276 12.15 2.84 10.00
N GLY A 277 13.26 2.91 10.73
CA GLY A 277 13.93 4.17 11.08
C GLY A 277 14.82 4.78 9.98
N ALA A 278 15.19 4.01 8.95
CA ALA A 278 16.26 4.40 8.01
C ALA A 278 15.97 5.69 7.25
N ARG A 279 14.72 5.89 6.78
CA ARG A 279 14.36 7.14 6.08
C ARG A 279 14.41 8.36 6.99
N GLY A 280 13.94 8.24 8.23
CA GLY A 280 13.99 9.32 9.20
C GLY A 280 15.42 9.73 9.53
N GLU A 281 16.33 8.76 9.64
CA GLU A 281 17.77 9.00 9.81
C GLU A 281 18.38 9.71 8.60
N TRP A 282 18.10 9.24 7.38
CA TRP A 282 18.62 9.87 6.17
C TRP A 282 18.09 11.28 5.94
N LEU A 283 16.82 11.54 6.24
CA LEU A 283 16.22 12.87 6.16
C LEU A 283 16.89 13.83 7.16
N ARG A 284 17.08 13.40 8.41
CA ARG A 284 17.82 14.20 9.42
C ARG A 284 19.25 14.46 9.01
N ALA A 285 19.88 13.50 8.34
CA ALA A 285 21.22 13.65 7.78
C ALA A 285 21.28 14.52 6.51
N GLY A 286 20.16 15.08 6.04
CA GLY A 286 20.11 15.96 4.87
C GLY A 286 20.23 15.24 3.52
N ILE A 287 20.02 13.92 3.46
CA ILE A 287 20.01 13.18 2.20
C ILE A 287 18.70 13.48 1.46
N SER A 288 18.80 13.85 0.18
CA SER A 288 17.62 14.19 -0.62
C SER A 288 16.74 12.97 -0.93
N ARG A 289 15.44 13.23 -1.13
CA ARG A 289 14.42 12.20 -1.39
C ARG A 289 14.78 11.25 -2.56
N PRO A 290 15.29 11.72 -3.73
CA PRO A 290 15.69 10.83 -4.81
C PRO A 290 16.83 9.88 -4.42
N HIS A 291 17.80 10.35 -3.64
CA HIS A 291 18.90 9.51 -3.17
C HIS A 291 18.42 8.51 -2.12
N ILE A 292 17.51 8.89 -1.22
CA ILE A 292 16.90 7.94 -0.28
C ILE A 292 16.24 6.78 -1.04
N LEU A 293 15.45 7.05 -2.08
CA LEU A 293 14.82 5.98 -2.86
C LEU A 293 15.86 5.05 -3.51
N ALA A 294 16.96 5.60 -4.02
CA ALA A 294 18.05 4.80 -4.58
C ALA A 294 18.77 3.97 -3.51
N LEU A 295 19.03 4.52 -2.33
CA LEU A 295 19.63 3.82 -1.20
C LEU A 295 18.74 2.67 -0.70
N THR A 296 17.43 2.93 -0.52
CA THR A 296 16.44 1.91 -0.16
C THR A 296 16.40 0.78 -1.19
N ALA A 297 16.38 1.11 -2.50
CA ALA A 297 16.37 0.12 -3.57
C ALA A 297 17.68 -0.68 -3.66
N ALA A 298 18.80 -0.06 -3.30
CA ALA A 298 20.10 -0.70 -3.18
C ALA A 298 20.25 -1.56 -1.91
N ARG A 299 19.32 -1.42 -0.95
CA ARG A 299 19.38 -1.99 0.40
C ARG A 299 20.57 -1.51 1.24
N TYR A 300 21.04 -0.29 1.01
CA TYR A 300 21.93 0.36 1.97
C TYR A 300 21.13 0.79 3.19
N ILE A 301 21.76 0.75 4.36
CA ILE A 301 21.20 1.28 5.62
C ILE A 301 21.95 2.54 6.06
N ALA A 302 21.42 3.27 7.03
CA ALA A 302 22.07 4.48 7.56
C ALA A 302 23.49 4.21 8.07
N THR A 303 23.72 3.05 8.68
CA THR A 303 25.04 2.62 9.14
C THR A 303 26.05 2.52 8.00
N ASP A 304 25.66 2.11 6.79
CA ASP A 304 26.59 2.04 5.65
C ASP A 304 27.06 3.44 5.24
N VAL A 305 26.12 4.39 5.18
CA VAL A 305 26.42 5.78 4.85
C VAL A 305 27.30 6.42 5.93
N ALA A 306 26.99 6.16 7.20
CA ALA A 306 27.78 6.66 8.34
C ALA A 306 29.19 6.05 8.37
N ARG A 307 29.34 4.74 8.08
CA ARG A 307 30.63 4.08 7.96
C ARG A 307 31.46 4.68 6.83
N LEU A 308 30.88 4.88 5.65
CA LEU A 308 31.59 5.51 4.54
C LEU A 308 32.02 6.95 4.89
N ALA A 309 31.18 7.70 5.59
CA ALA A 309 31.55 9.04 6.07
C ALA A 309 32.68 9.01 7.11
N ALA A 310 32.70 8.01 8.00
CA ALA A 310 33.75 7.87 9.01
C ALA A 310 35.12 7.50 8.42
N PHE A 311 35.14 6.77 7.30
CA PHE A 311 36.37 6.33 6.62
C PHE A 311 36.77 7.21 5.41
N SER A 312 36.03 8.29 5.15
CA SER A 312 36.35 9.23 4.08
C SER A 312 36.31 10.66 4.59
N THR A 313 36.76 11.62 3.78
CA THR A 313 36.70 13.05 4.11
C THR A 313 35.33 13.68 3.79
N ARG A 314 34.31 12.86 3.48
CA ARG A 314 33.00 13.29 2.99
C ARG A 314 31.98 13.37 4.12
N SER A 315 31.04 14.32 4.02
CA SER A 315 29.89 14.38 4.92
C SER A 315 28.90 13.23 4.65
N ILE A 316 28.08 12.87 5.64
CA ILE A 316 27.01 11.86 5.51
C ILE A 316 26.10 12.13 4.29
N PRO A 317 25.55 13.34 4.07
CA PRO A 317 24.71 13.60 2.89
C PRO A 317 25.42 13.32 1.57
N ARG A 318 26.74 13.58 1.53
CA ARG A 318 27.57 13.34 0.35
C ARG A 318 27.85 11.86 0.14
N CYS A 319 28.18 11.11 1.20
CA CYS A 319 28.29 9.65 1.12
C CYS A 319 26.99 8.99 0.63
N GLY A 320 25.84 9.47 1.10
CA GLY A 320 24.54 9.00 0.64
C GLY A 320 24.31 9.25 -0.85
N ARG A 321 24.72 10.43 -1.36
CA ARG A 321 24.68 10.75 -2.80
C ARG A 321 25.58 9.84 -3.62
N VAL A 322 26.81 9.61 -3.19
CA VAL A 322 27.76 8.72 -3.90
C VAL A 322 27.17 7.32 -4.01
N LEU A 323 26.76 6.70 -2.88
CA LEU A 323 26.16 5.36 -2.88
C LEU A 323 24.90 5.29 -3.78
N ALA A 324 24.06 6.32 -3.74
CA ALA A 324 22.90 6.42 -4.62
C ALA A 324 23.31 6.51 -6.11
N ALA A 325 24.32 7.31 -6.47
CA ALA A 325 24.81 7.45 -7.84
C ALA A 325 25.36 6.11 -8.38
N TRP A 326 26.10 5.37 -7.56
CA TRP A 326 26.55 4.02 -7.89
C TRP A 326 25.38 3.07 -8.17
N HIS A 327 24.34 3.09 -7.33
CA HIS A 327 23.14 2.30 -7.58
C HIS A 327 22.43 2.69 -8.88
N LEU A 328 22.29 3.99 -9.16
CA LEU A 328 21.66 4.49 -10.39
C LEU A 328 22.44 4.11 -11.66
N ALA A 329 23.76 3.91 -11.56
CA ALA A 329 24.59 3.35 -12.63
C ALA A 329 24.44 1.83 -12.81
N GLY A 330 23.68 1.17 -11.94
CA GLY A 330 23.52 -0.29 -11.92
C GLY A 330 24.68 -1.01 -11.27
N CYS A 331 25.42 -0.33 -10.39
CA CYS A 331 26.52 -0.87 -9.60
C CYS A 331 26.11 -0.93 -8.12
N ARG A 332 26.73 -1.80 -7.33
CA ARG A 332 26.47 -1.95 -5.89
C ARG A 332 27.79 -2.19 -5.14
N PRO A 333 28.66 -1.17 -5.02
CA PRO A 333 29.90 -1.31 -4.27
C PRO A 333 29.61 -1.49 -2.78
N SER A 334 30.45 -2.24 -2.09
CA SER A 334 30.51 -2.21 -0.63
C SER A 334 31.07 -0.88 -0.14
N VAL A 335 30.96 -0.60 1.17
CA VAL A 335 31.62 0.56 1.77
C VAL A 335 33.14 0.42 1.61
N GLU A 336 33.66 -0.79 1.77
CA GLU A 336 35.07 -1.14 1.65
C GLU A 336 35.62 -0.88 0.24
N ASP A 337 34.83 -1.16 -0.80
CA ASP A 337 35.21 -0.86 -2.19
C ASP A 337 35.42 0.65 -2.41
N LEU A 338 34.51 1.48 -1.87
CA LEU A 338 34.59 2.93 -2.03
C LEU A 338 35.72 3.55 -1.18
N VAL A 339 35.98 3.01 0.01
CA VAL A 339 37.18 3.37 0.80
C VAL A 339 38.45 2.95 0.06
N GLY A 340 38.42 1.81 -0.65
CA GLY A 340 39.51 1.37 -1.53
C GLY A 340 39.80 2.39 -2.63
N LEU A 341 38.78 2.95 -3.28
CA LEU A 341 38.95 4.01 -4.28
C LEU A 341 39.53 5.30 -3.68
N ASP A 342 39.14 5.68 -2.45
CA ASP A 342 39.71 6.85 -1.77
C ASP A 342 41.22 6.69 -1.53
N ARG A 343 41.69 5.48 -1.21
CA ARG A 343 43.12 5.18 -1.04
C ARG A 343 43.91 5.21 -2.35
N LEU A 344 43.22 5.12 -3.48
CA LEU A 344 43.80 5.24 -4.81
C LEU A 344 43.73 6.67 -5.35
N ASP A 345 43.40 7.66 -4.50
CA ASP A 345 43.23 9.07 -4.85
C ASP A 345 42.21 9.30 -5.99
N VAL A 346 41.23 8.41 -6.15
CA VAL A 346 40.12 8.63 -7.07
C VAL A 346 39.29 9.80 -6.56
N ASP A 347 38.87 10.67 -7.48
CA ASP A 347 38.07 11.85 -7.13
C ASP A 347 36.91 11.46 -6.20
N PRO A 348 36.84 12.02 -4.97
CA PRO A 348 35.79 11.70 -4.03
C PRO A 348 34.40 12.18 -4.47
N TRP A 349 34.29 12.87 -5.61
CA TRP A 349 33.06 13.25 -6.29
C TRP A 349 32.73 12.37 -7.50
N TYR A 350 33.50 11.31 -7.75
CA TYR A 350 33.27 10.45 -8.90
C TYR A 350 31.87 9.79 -8.84
N GLU A 351 31.04 10.12 -9.83
CA GLU A 351 29.76 9.48 -10.07
C GLU A 351 29.87 8.57 -11.30
N PRO A 352 29.63 7.26 -11.17
CA PRO A 352 29.77 6.35 -12.31
C PRO A 352 28.71 6.64 -13.38
N SER A 353 29.15 6.71 -14.63
CA SER A 353 28.24 6.84 -15.77
C SER A 353 27.68 5.47 -16.16
N ARG A 354 26.36 5.28 -16.06
CA ARG A 354 25.68 4.05 -16.51
C ARG A 354 26.10 3.64 -17.92
N ARG A 355 26.14 4.59 -18.86
CA ARG A 355 26.53 4.34 -20.26
C ARG A 355 27.98 3.91 -20.38
N ALA A 356 28.88 4.44 -19.57
CA ALA A 356 30.28 4.04 -19.58
C ALA A 356 30.47 2.63 -19.01
N VAL A 357 29.74 2.29 -17.95
CA VAL A 357 29.71 0.92 -17.39
C VAL A 357 29.12 -0.06 -18.40
N ASP A 358 27.98 0.27 -19.02
CA ASP A 358 27.36 -0.55 -20.08
C ASP A 358 28.34 -0.79 -21.23
N TRP A 359 28.95 0.29 -21.72
CA TRP A 359 29.95 0.24 -22.78
C TRP A 359 31.12 -0.69 -22.43
N LEU A 360 31.61 -0.61 -21.18
CA LEU A 360 32.72 -1.45 -20.73
C LEU A 360 32.28 -2.91 -20.66
N CYS A 361 31.16 -3.21 -20.00
CA CYS A 361 30.60 -4.57 -19.90
C CYS A 361 30.37 -5.23 -21.27
N THR A 362 29.97 -4.48 -22.30
CA THR A 362 29.81 -5.03 -23.67
C THR A 362 31.12 -5.36 -24.39
N ARG A 363 32.26 -4.85 -23.90
CA ARG A 363 33.59 -5.04 -24.51
C ARG A 363 34.53 -5.93 -23.71
N VAL A 364 34.18 -6.24 -22.47
CA VAL A 364 34.91 -7.23 -21.68
C VAL A 364 34.78 -8.60 -22.36
N PRO A 365 35.89 -9.31 -22.62
CA PRO A 365 35.84 -10.63 -23.22
C PRO A 365 35.00 -11.60 -22.37
N PRO A 366 34.17 -12.47 -22.99
CA PRO A 366 33.36 -13.46 -22.25
C PRO A 366 34.19 -14.40 -21.38
N SER A 367 35.47 -14.61 -21.71
CA SER A 367 36.41 -15.43 -20.95
C SER A 367 36.79 -14.85 -19.57
N ARG A 368 36.46 -13.58 -19.30
CA ARG A 368 36.72 -12.90 -18.02
C ARG A 368 35.51 -12.08 -17.60
N PRO A 369 34.41 -12.72 -17.19
CA PRO A 369 33.19 -12.00 -16.84
C PRO A 369 33.45 -11.10 -15.62
N LEU A 370 33.17 -9.81 -15.76
CA LEU A 370 33.15 -8.86 -14.66
C LEU A 370 31.71 -8.53 -14.29
N SER A 371 31.44 -8.44 -13.00
CA SER A 371 30.21 -7.82 -12.54
C SER A 371 30.20 -6.33 -12.94
N ARG A 372 29.00 -5.75 -13.04
CA ARG A 372 28.84 -4.31 -13.29
C ARG A 372 29.54 -3.47 -12.23
N THR A 373 29.55 -3.92 -10.97
CA THR A 373 30.24 -3.23 -9.88
C THR A 373 31.75 -3.22 -10.12
N GLN A 374 32.36 -4.37 -10.43
CA GLN A 374 33.80 -4.44 -10.73
C GLN A 374 34.17 -3.58 -11.93
N ALA A 375 33.40 -3.64 -13.02
CA ALA A 375 33.61 -2.79 -14.19
C ALA A 375 33.53 -1.29 -13.84
N GLY A 376 32.56 -0.90 -13.01
CA GLY A 376 32.43 0.48 -12.54
C GLY A 376 33.59 0.93 -11.64
N LEU A 377 34.05 0.08 -10.72
CA LEU A 377 35.18 0.34 -9.82
C LEU A 377 36.50 0.49 -10.59
N ILE A 378 36.76 -0.40 -11.56
CA ILE A 378 37.93 -0.30 -12.45
C ILE A 378 37.85 0.98 -13.28
N LEU A 379 36.67 1.30 -13.83
CA LEU A 379 36.47 2.54 -14.58
C LEU A 379 36.77 3.78 -13.73
N ALA A 380 36.35 3.79 -12.46
CA ALA A 380 36.64 4.87 -11.53
C ALA A 380 38.14 5.03 -11.29
N ALA A 381 38.84 3.92 -11.02
CA ALA A 381 40.28 3.91 -10.75
C ALA A 381 41.13 4.34 -11.96
N CYS A 382 40.72 3.95 -13.17
CA CYS A 382 41.44 4.29 -14.40
C CYS A 382 41.07 5.68 -14.98
N GLY A 383 40.02 6.33 -14.48
CA GLY A 383 39.53 7.64 -14.92
C GLY A 383 38.92 7.70 -16.33
N THR A 384 39.26 6.79 -17.24
CA THR A 384 38.75 6.76 -18.62
C THR A 384 38.35 5.36 -19.07
N ARG A 385 37.41 5.30 -20.04
CA ARG A 385 36.93 4.04 -20.64
C ARG A 385 38.05 3.25 -21.34
N GLY A 386 38.97 3.95 -22.01
CA GLY A 386 40.08 3.34 -22.75
C GLY A 386 41.08 2.70 -21.80
N ALA A 387 41.50 3.43 -20.77
CA ALA A 387 42.42 2.92 -19.75
C ALA A 387 41.82 1.74 -18.98
N ALA A 388 40.52 1.81 -18.63
CA ALA A 388 39.82 0.71 -17.97
C ALA A 388 39.77 -0.56 -18.83
N LEU A 389 39.43 -0.44 -20.12
CA LEU A 389 39.43 -1.59 -21.03
C LEU A 389 40.83 -2.18 -21.20
N HIS A 390 41.85 -1.33 -21.34
CA HIS A 390 43.23 -1.78 -21.45
C HIS A 390 43.68 -2.57 -20.21
N ALA A 391 43.43 -2.04 -19.01
CA ALA A 391 43.73 -2.72 -17.75
C ALA A 391 43.01 -4.09 -17.65
N ILE A 392 41.75 -4.18 -18.07
CA ILE A 392 41.00 -5.46 -18.10
C ILE A 392 41.60 -6.44 -19.10
N THR A 393 42.03 -5.98 -20.27
CA THR A 393 42.75 -6.81 -21.25
C THR A 393 44.05 -7.36 -20.65
N LEU A 394 44.77 -6.57 -19.86
CA LEU A 394 45.96 -6.98 -19.11
C LEU A 394 45.64 -7.91 -17.91
N GLY A 395 44.37 -8.12 -17.57
CA GLY A 395 43.95 -9.08 -16.54
C GLY A 395 43.49 -8.47 -15.23
N ALA A 396 43.30 -7.15 -15.15
CA ALA A 396 42.75 -6.52 -13.95
C ALA A 396 41.31 -6.98 -13.67
N THR A 397 41.04 -7.32 -12.41
CA THR A 397 39.72 -7.75 -11.92
C THR A 397 39.19 -6.87 -10.79
N ASP A 398 40.01 -5.93 -10.32
CA ASP A 398 39.71 -4.98 -9.24
C ASP A 398 40.47 -3.65 -9.45
N PRO A 399 40.12 -2.58 -8.72
CA PRO A 399 40.79 -1.28 -8.83
C PRO A 399 42.31 -1.28 -8.65
N ASN A 400 42.83 -2.05 -7.68
CA ASN A 400 44.27 -2.05 -7.38
C ASN A 400 45.04 -2.74 -8.49
N SER A 401 44.56 -3.90 -8.96
CA SER A 401 45.17 -4.58 -10.11
C SER A 401 45.10 -3.74 -11.39
N ALA A 402 44.04 -2.94 -11.56
CA ALA A 402 43.92 -2.03 -12.69
C ALA A 402 44.95 -0.89 -12.66
N VAL A 403 45.14 -0.24 -11.51
CA VAL A 403 46.16 0.82 -11.35
C VAL A 403 47.57 0.24 -11.50
N ALA A 404 47.83 -0.96 -10.95
CA ALA A 404 49.12 -1.62 -11.09
C ALA A 404 49.44 -1.97 -12.56
N ALA A 405 48.45 -2.49 -13.31
CA ALA A 405 48.62 -2.82 -14.73
C ALA A 405 49.00 -1.60 -15.58
N LEU A 406 48.44 -0.42 -15.29
CA LEU A 406 48.73 0.81 -16.03
C LEU A 406 50.07 1.47 -15.65
N LYS A 407 50.64 1.15 -14.48
CA LYS A 407 51.96 1.66 -14.06
C LYS A 407 53.13 0.82 -14.59
N GLY A 408 52.86 -0.43 -14.98
CA GLY A 408 53.85 -1.35 -15.53
C GLY A 408 54.07 -1.24 -17.05
N THR A 409 53.30 -0.39 -17.72
CA THR A 409 53.41 -0.02 -19.14
C THR A 409 54.01 1.36 -19.28
#